data_AF-A0A199XQU0-F1
#
_entry.id   AF-A0A199XQU0-F1
#
_cell.length_a   1.000
_cell.length_b   1.000
_cell.length_c   1.000
_cell.angle_alpha   90.00
_cell.angle_beta   90.00
_cell.angle_gamma   90.00
#
_symmetry.space_group_name_H-M   'P 1'
#
loop_
_entity.id
_entity.type
_entity.pdbx_description
1 polymer ?
#
loop_
_entity_poly.entity_id
_entity_poly.type
_entity_poly.pdbx_seq_one_letter_code
_entity_poly.pdbx_strand_id
1 'polypeptide(L)'
;MIKEYLDKKYKEILPTSFSILLLEEKYIEAISVFENKANSIYLGNIEIQLLKNILAGIEFSEIEIILDSKYKIGQGNSTINININKHLFNHKIGESILSQLPVSLDTEAGIDKACQLIQQYIEQEAIPFFKYWQDIRDFLPFLETKDNGFIADLFSGDGFYKKVIIWKLCSHPGYNDLVEEMLEIFAQELKESPKDKFLKKDYDKYLKILKTLEKTKPLYEWDEKYLIQKPYIKEDLA
;
A
#
# COMPACT_ATOMS: atom_id res chain seq x y z
N MET A 1 26.61 1.18 19.57
CA MET A 1 27.21 -0.08 19.09
C MET A 1 26.24 -0.94 18.27
N ILE A 2 25.27 -1.69 18.84
CA ILE A 2 24.38 -2.55 18.03
C ILE A 2 23.48 -1.75 17.08
N LYS A 3 22.91 -0.61 17.52
CA LYS A 3 22.06 0.26 16.68
C LYS A 3 22.81 0.87 15.49
N GLU A 4 24.03 1.37 15.70
CA GLU A 4 24.87 1.93 14.63
C GLU A 4 25.35 0.85 13.66
N TYR A 5 25.62 -0.35 14.18
CA TYR A 5 25.98 -1.51 13.37
C TYR A 5 24.82 -1.95 12.47
N LEU A 6 23.59 -2.02 13.02
CA LEU A 6 22.37 -2.31 12.27
C LEU A 6 22.08 -1.27 11.19
N ASP A 7 22.16 0.02 11.53
CA ASP A 7 21.97 1.12 10.56
C ASP A 7 22.97 1.04 9.41
N LYS A 8 24.25 0.79 9.71
CA LYS A 8 25.27 0.60 8.68
C LYS A 8 24.98 -0.61 7.78
N LYS A 9 24.69 -1.77 8.37
CA LYS A 9 24.42 -3.01 7.64
C LYS A 9 23.17 -2.89 6.74
N TYR A 10 22.12 -2.25 7.24
CA TYR A 10 20.94 -2.01 6.42
C TYR A 10 21.21 -1.06 5.25
N LYS A 11 22.03 -0.03 5.42
CA LYS A 11 22.44 0.84 4.31
C LYS A 11 23.19 0.08 3.21
N GLU A 12 23.94 -0.96 3.56
CA GLU A 12 24.73 -1.76 2.60
C GLU A 12 23.86 -2.66 1.71
N ILE A 13 22.68 -3.09 2.18
CA ILE A 13 21.78 -4.00 1.44
C ILE A 13 20.63 -3.28 0.73
N LEU A 14 20.46 -1.99 0.97
CA LEU A 14 19.36 -1.21 0.38
C LEU A 14 19.71 -0.75 -1.05
N PRO A 15 18.73 -0.74 -1.97
CA PRO A 15 18.91 -0.11 -3.27
C PRO A 15 19.22 1.38 -3.08
N THR A 16 20.04 1.95 -3.96
CA THR A 16 20.56 3.32 -3.82
C THR A 16 19.48 4.41 -3.75
N SER A 17 18.29 4.13 -4.28
CA SER A 17 17.14 5.06 -4.25
C SER A 17 16.41 5.09 -2.91
N PHE A 18 16.70 4.17 -1.98
CA PHE A 18 16.07 4.09 -0.67
C PHE A 18 16.91 4.81 0.38
N SER A 19 16.22 5.55 1.24
CA SER A 19 16.79 6.16 2.44
C SER A 19 16.23 5.45 3.68
N ILE A 20 17.08 5.26 4.69
CA ILE A 20 16.61 4.74 5.98
C ILE A 20 15.90 5.85 6.75
N LEU A 21 14.69 5.54 7.20
CA LEU A 21 13.91 6.34 8.11
C LEU A 21 13.77 5.58 9.44
N LEU A 22 14.27 6.19 10.51
CA LEU A 22 14.14 5.67 11.87
C LEU A 22 12.83 6.21 12.46
N LEU A 23 11.78 5.40 12.45
CA LEU A 23 10.51 5.76 13.07
C LEU A 23 10.61 5.55 14.59
N GLU A 24 10.44 6.66 15.33
CA GLU A 24 10.35 6.71 16.80
C GLU A 24 11.52 6.07 17.57
N GLU A 25 12.66 5.88 16.92
CA GLU A 25 13.82 5.13 17.42
C GLU A 25 13.61 3.62 17.64
N LYS A 26 12.43 3.09 17.31
CA LYS A 26 12.06 1.68 17.57
C LYS A 26 11.99 0.84 16.31
N TYR A 27 11.73 1.47 15.18
CA TYR A 27 11.53 0.78 13.91
C TYR A 27 12.50 1.29 12.86
N ILE A 28 12.88 0.39 11.99
CA ILE A 28 13.68 0.73 10.82
C ILE A 28 12.79 0.49 9.61
N GLU A 29 12.58 1.56 8.85
CA GLU A 29 11.91 1.54 7.57
C GLU A 29 12.88 2.07 6.51
N ALA A 30 12.86 1.48 5.33
CA ALA A 30 13.48 2.07 4.16
C ALA A 30 12.38 2.67 3.29
N ILE A 31 12.54 3.94 2.92
CA ILE A 31 11.60 4.65 2.08
C ILE A 31 12.31 5.21 0.85
N SER A 32 11.71 5.03 -0.32
CA SER A 32 12.09 5.70 -1.55
C SER A 32 10.93 6.55 -2.01
N VAL A 33 11.15 7.85 -2.12
CA VAL A 33 10.17 8.80 -2.63
C VAL A 33 10.58 9.22 -4.03
N PHE A 34 9.69 9.01 -4.98
CA PHE A 34 9.87 9.50 -6.34
C PHE A 34 8.57 10.15 -6.81
N GLU A 35 8.67 11.43 -7.17
CA GLU A 35 7.53 12.27 -7.52
C GLU A 35 6.44 12.20 -6.43
N ASN A 36 5.25 11.73 -6.78
CA ASN A 36 4.07 11.67 -5.92
C ASN A 36 3.86 10.30 -5.26
N LYS A 37 4.86 9.42 -5.30
CA LYS A 37 4.77 8.04 -4.81
C LYS A 37 5.87 7.74 -3.81
N ALA A 38 5.52 7.01 -2.76
CA ALA A 38 6.48 6.43 -1.83
C ALA A 38 6.40 4.90 -1.86
N ASN A 39 7.56 4.28 -2.01
CA ASN A 39 7.73 2.86 -1.78
C ASN A 39 8.39 2.68 -0.42
N SER A 40 7.83 1.82 0.42
CA SER A 40 8.39 1.56 1.74
C SER A 40 8.63 0.08 1.99
N ILE A 41 9.65 -0.20 2.79
CA ILE A 41 10.03 -1.53 3.23
C ILE A 41 10.26 -1.49 4.73
N TYR A 42 9.46 -2.24 5.47
CA TYR A 42 9.64 -2.44 6.90
C TYR A 42 10.77 -3.43 7.14
N LEU A 43 11.81 -2.97 7.85
CA LEU A 43 13.04 -3.74 8.11
C LEU A 43 13.12 -4.31 9.53
N GLY A 44 12.14 -4.01 10.39
CA GLY A 44 12.04 -4.59 11.73
C GLY A 44 11.93 -3.58 12.87
N ASN A 45 11.75 -4.11 14.08
CA ASN A 45 11.76 -3.37 15.32
C ASN A 45 13.06 -3.69 16.09
N ILE A 46 13.85 -2.66 16.38
CA ILE A 46 15.16 -2.80 17.02
C ILE A 46 15.09 -2.96 18.53
N GLU A 47 14.02 -2.51 19.18
CA GLU A 47 13.86 -2.65 20.64
C GLU A 47 13.59 -4.11 21.04
N ILE A 48 12.88 -4.84 20.20
CA ILE A 48 12.50 -6.24 20.50
C ILE A 48 13.63 -7.24 20.21
N GLN A 49 14.77 -6.78 19.69
CA GLN A 49 15.94 -7.59 19.30
C GLN A 49 15.58 -8.81 18.44
N LEU A 50 14.51 -8.71 17.67
CA LEU A 50 13.98 -9.77 16.81
C LEU A 50 13.48 -9.18 15.50
N LEU A 51 13.91 -9.73 14.39
CA LEU A 51 13.22 -9.56 13.12
C LEU A 51 12.04 -10.54 13.07
N LYS A 52 10.82 -10.03 13.26
CA LYS A 52 9.60 -10.86 13.26
C LYS A 52 8.84 -10.83 11.95
N ASN A 53 9.00 -9.78 11.16
CA ASN A 53 8.30 -9.59 9.91
C ASN A 53 9.09 -8.67 8.97
N ILE A 54 8.90 -8.85 7.66
CA ILE A 54 9.40 -7.98 6.60
C ILE A 54 8.20 -7.67 5.71
N LEU A 55 7.95 -6.40 5.41
CA LEU A 55 6.78 -5.96 4.66
C LEU A 55 7.18 -4.91 3.63
N ALA A 56 6.46 -4.85 2.52
CA ALA A 56 6.61 -3.78 1.53
C ALA A 56 5.24 -3.18 1.19
N GLY A 57 5.22 -1.86 1.01
CA GLY A 57 4.03 -1.09 0.72
C GLY A 57 4.31 0.05 -0.25
N ILE A 58 3.24 0.55 -0.87
CA ILE A 58 3.30 1.70 -1.76
C ILE A 58 2.21 2.68 -1.36
N GLU A 59 2.56 3.95 -1.34
CA GLU A 59 1.67 5.08 -1.12
C GLU A 59 1.61 5.93 -2.38
N PHE A 60 0.39 6.20 -2.85
CA PHE A 60 0.11 7.11 -3.96
C PHE A 60 -0.48 8.41 -3.39
N SER A 61 0.30 9.48 -3.38
CA SER A 61 -0.08 10.72 -2.70
C SER A 61 -1.36 11.34 -3.28
N GLU A 62 -1.64 11.16 -4.57
CA GLU A 62 -2.85 11.64 -5.22
C GLU A 62 -4.12 11.01 -4.62
N ILE A 63 -4.01 9.77 -4.14
CA ILE A 63 -5.11 9.08 -3.45
C ILE A 63 -5.18 9.57 -1.99
N GLU A 64 -4.05 9.50 -1.29
CA GLU A 64 -4.02 9.75 0.15
C GLU A 64 -4.30 11.22 0.52
N ILE A 65 -3.89 12.19 -0.30
CA ILE A 65 -4.21 13.62 -0.11
C ILE A 65 -5.72 13.87 -0.22
N ILE A 66 -6.43 13.13 -1.08
CA ILE A 66 -7.88 13.28 -1.24
C ILE A 66 -8.61 12.66 -0.05
N LEU A 67 -8.11 11.54 0.48
CA LEU A 67 -8.63 10.89 1.69
C LEU A 67 -8.41 11.75 2.94
N ASP A 68 -7.20 12.29 3.10
CA ASP A 68 -6.83 13.19 4.17
C ASP A 68 -6.03 14.38 3.65
N SER A 69 -6.65 15.56 3.66
CA SER A 69 -6.01 16.83 3.27
C SER A 69 -4.77 17.20 4.09
N LYS A 70 -4.54 16.55 5.25
CA LYS A 70 -3.36 16.74 6.09
C LYS A 70 -2.29 15.68 5.88
N TYR A 71 -2.54 14.72 4.98
CA TYR A 71 -1.62 13.64 4.68
C TYR A 71 -0.25 14.20 4.28
N LYS A 72 0.78 13.52 4.77
CA LYS A 72 2.17 13.73 4.36
C LYS A 72 2.71 12.38 3.93
N ILE A 73 3.49 12.38 2.88
CA ILE A 73 4.09 11.16 2.36
C ILE A 73 4.93 10.46 3.45
N GLY A 74 4.77 9.13 3.58
CA GLY A 74 5.36 8.37 4.68
C GLY A 74 4.68 8.57 6.04
N GLN A 75 3.48 9.17 6.09
CA GLN A 75 2.64 9.24 7.30
C GLN A 75 1.29 8.58 7.02
N GLY A 76 1.17 7.28 7.31
CA GLY A 76 -0.12 6.60 7.22
C GLY A 76 -0.02 5.11 6.90
N ASN A 77 -1.16 4.53 6.55
CA ASN A 77 -1.20 3.18 5.99
C ASN A 77 -0.88 3.26 4.50
N SER A 78 -0.16 2.27 3.97
CA SER A 78 0.11 2.17 2.54
C SER A 78 -1.20 2.12 1.74
N THR A 79 -1.20 2.73 0.54
CA THR A 79 -2.30 2.58 -0.41
C THR A 79 -2.52 1.11 -0.72
N ILE A 80 -1.41 0.38 -0.97
CA ILE A 80 -1.38 -1.07 -1.21
C ILE A 80 -0.19 -1.71 -0.47
N ASN A 81 -0.38 -2.93 0.05
CA ASN A 81 0.66 -3.69 0.74
C ASN A 81 0.76 -5.12 0.19
N ILE A 82 1.99 -5.58 -0.01
CA ILE A 82 2.29 -6.88 -0.62
C ILE A 82 1.67 -8.09 0.13
N ASN A 83 1.60 -8.06 1.47
CA ASN A 83 1.11 -9.20 2.24
C ASN A 83 -0.39 -9.43 2.11
N ILE A 84 -1.15 -8.36 1.94
CA ILE A 84 -2.59 -8.45 1.71
C ILE A 84 -2.83 -8.84 0.24
N ASN A 85 -1.99 -8.36 -0.66
CA ASN A 85 -2.12 -8.53 -2.11
C ASN A 85 -1.46 -9.80 -2.67
N LYS A 86 -0.91 -10.67 -1.82
CA LYS A 86 -0.26 -11.92 -2.23
C LYS A 86 -1.13 -12.85 -3.06
N HIS A 87 -2.45 -12.81 -2.88
CA HIS A 87 -3.39 -13.69 -3.56
C HIS A 87 -3.70 -13.24 -5.00
N LEU A 88 -3.41 -11.98 -5.36
CA LEU A 88 -3.72 -11.43 -6.68
C LEU A 88 -2.94 -12.08 -7.82
N PHE A 89 -1.81 -12.70 -7.51
CA PHE A 89 -0.82 -13.08 -8.51
C PHE A 89 -0.52 -14.57 -8.54
N ASN A 90 -1.40 -15.43 -7.99
CA ASN A 90 -1.28 -16.89 -8.00
C ASN A 90 0.10 -17.43 -7.55
N HIS A 91 0.80 -16.69 -6.70
CA HIS A 91 2.09 -17.10 -6.16
C HIS A 91 2.16 -16.80 -4.68
N LYS A 92 2.92 -17.63 -3.96
CA LYS A 92 3.12 -17.45 -2.53
C LYS A 92 4.27 -16.47 -2.29
N ILE A 93 3.94 -15.18 -2.26
CA ILE A 93 4.90 -14.11 -1.96
C ILE A 93 5.65 -14.42 -0.67
N GLY A 94 6.98 -14.48 -0.76
CA GLY A 94 7.88 -14.49 0.39
C GLY A 94 7.78 -15.71 1.30
N GLU A 95 7.05 -16.78 0.96
CA GLU A 95 6.81 -17.90 1.89
C GLU A 95 8.11 -18.54 2.39
N SER A 96 9.10 -18.74 1.50
CA SER A 96 10.41 -19.30 1.85
C SER A 96 11.28 -18.38 2.69
N ILE A 97 11.12 -17.06 2.54
CA ILE A 97 11.90 -16.05 3.27
C ILE A 97 11.25 -15.83 4.65
N LEU A 98 9.94 -15.61 4.66
CA LEU A 98 9.15 -15.35 5.86
C LEU A 98 9.07 -16.57 6.79
N SER A 99 9.16 -17.80 6.26
CA SER A 99 9.22 -19.02 7.08
C SER A 99 10.48 -19.13 7.93
N GLN A 100 11.51 -18.33 7.65
CA GLN A 100 12.76 -18.30 8.43
C GLN A 100 12.70 -17.29 9.58
N LEU A 101 11.58 -16.58 9.75
CA LEU A 101 11.34 -15.66 10.86
C LEU A 101 10.68 -16.39 12.05
N PRO A 102 10.90 -15.94 13.31
CA PRO A 102 11.71 -14.78 13.69
C PRO A 102 13.22 -15.07 13.75
N VAL A 103 14.03 -14.03 13.53
CA VAL A 103 15.50 -14.09 13.68
C VAL A 103 15.94 -13.19 14.84
N SER A 104 16.79 -13.70 15.74
CA SER A 104 17.37 -12.90 16.83
C SER A 104 18.43 -11.92 16.31
N LEU A 105 18.44 -10.72 16.86
CA LEU A 105 19.38 -9.64 16.56
C LEU A 105 20.41 -9.43 17.68
N ASP A 106 20.51 -10.37 18.62
CA ASP A 106 21.40 -10.28 19.80
C ASP A 106 22.86 -10.64 19.50
N THR A 107 23.11 -11.22 18.32
CA THR A 107 24.43 -11.67 17.88
C THR A 107 24.72 -11.16 16.47
N GLU A 108 26.01 -10.99 16.14
CA GLU A 108 26.42 -10.59 14.79
C GLU A 108 25.91 -11.55 13.72
N ALA A 109 25.98 -12.87 13.97
CA ALA A 109 25.47 -13.88 13.05
C ALA A 109 23.95 -13.77 12.83
N GLY A 110 23.19 -13.43 13.88
CA GLY A 110 21.76 -13.18 13.77
C GLY A 110 21.44 -11.93 12.96
N ILE A 111 22.22 -10.87 13.15
CA ILE A 111 22.12 -9.62 12.36
C ILE A 111 22.46 -9.87 10.89
N ASP A 112 23.53 -10.60 10.60
CA ASP A 112 23.92 -10.95 9.23
C ASP A 112 22.84 -11.80 8.55
N LYS A 113 22.24 -12.76 9.27
CA LYS A 113 21.11 -13.54 8.77
C LYS A 113 19.89 -12.66 8.49
N ALA A 114 19.56 -11.73 9.38
CA ALA A 114 18.46 -10.78 9.17
C ALA A 114 18.68 -9.91 7.93
N CYS A 115 19.90 -9.39 7.75
CA CYS A 115 20.27 -8.60 6.57
C CYS A 115 20.15 -9.43 5.28
N GLN A 116 20.60 -10.68 5.30
CA GLN A 116 20.47 -11.59 4.16
C GLN A 116 19.00 -11.81 3.78
N LEU A 117 18.12 -12.08 4.76
CA LEU A 117 16.69 -12.30 4.50
C LEU A 117 16.01 -11.04 3.97
N ILE A 118 16.35 -9.88 4.52
CA ILE A 118 15.86 -8.59 4.04
C ILE A 118 16.30 -8.35 2.60
N GLN A 119 17.57 -8.55 2.28
CA GLN A 119 18.08 -8.36 0.92
C GLN A 119 17.35 -9.28 -0.07
N GLN A 120 17.23 -10.57 0.26
CA GLN A 120 16.49 -11.53 -0.56
C GLN A 120 15.03 -11.10 -0.77
N TYR A 121 14.38 -10.61 0.29
CA TYR A 121 13.00 -10.12 0.21
C TYR A 121 12.88 -8.90 -0.70
N ILE A 122 13.82 -7.95 -0.60
CA ILE A 122 13.86 -6.75 -1.44
C ILE A 122 13.96 -7.14 -2.91
N GLU A 123 14.92 -8.00 -3.25
CA GLU A 123 15.21 -8.39 -4.62
C GLU A 123 14.10 -9.26 -5.23
N GLN A 124 13.62 -10.26 -4.49
CA GLN A 124 12.70 -11.28 -5.03
C GLN A 124 11.22 -10.89 -4.94
N GLU A 125 10.85 -10.00 -4.03
CA GLU A 125 9.44 -9.70 -3.74
C GLU A 125 9.14 -8.19 -3.83
N ALA A 126 9.85 -7.36 -3.08
CA ALA A 126 9.52 -5.93 -2.99
C ALA A 126 9.73 -5.19 -4.30
N ILE A 127 10.88 -5.37 -4.96
CA ILE A 127 11.19 -4.71 -6.25
C ILE A 127 10.19 -5.12 -7.35
N PRO A 128 9.92 -6.42 -7.60
CA PRO A 128 8.87 -6.83 -8.53
C PRO A 128 7.51 -6.23 -8.21
N PHE A 129 7.13 -6.18 -6.92
CA PHE A 129 5.89 -5.54 -6.48
C PHE A 129 5.85 -4.04 -6.81
N PHE A 130 6.92 -3.30 -6.54
CA PHE A 130 7.02 -1.86 -6.88
C PHE A 130 7.02 -1.61 -8.39
N LYS A 131 7.63 -2.51 -9.18
CA LYS A 131 7.61 -2.46 -10.64
C LYS A 131 6.22 -2.75 -11.21
N TYR A 132 5.44 -3.59 -10.53
CA TYR A 132 4.06 -3.84 -10.92
C TYR A 132 3.15 -2.65 -10.57
N TRP A 133 3.24 -2.08 -9.39
CA TRP A 133 2.34 -0.99 -8.98
C TRP A 133 3.02 0.37 -9.18
N GLN A 134 3.10 0.77 -10.45
CA GLN A 134 3.81 2.00 -10.81
C GLN A 134 2.90 3.22 -10.83
N ASP A 135 1.62 3.03 -11.16
CA ASP A 135 0.67 4.08 -11.47
C ASP A 135 -0.73 3.70 -10.92
N ILE A 136 -1.55 4.69 -10.56
CA ILE A 136 -2.90 4.42 -10.03
C ILE A 136 -3.81 3.71 -11.06
N ARG A 137 -3.51 3.80 -12.35
CA ARG A 137 -4.23 3.05 -13.40
C ARG A 137 -4.01 1.55 -13.29
N ASP A 138 -2.92 1.09 -12.67
CA ASP A 138 -2.64 -0.33 -12.47
C ASP A 138 -3.72 -1.01 -11.61
N PHE A 139 -4.49 -0.25 -10.83
CA PHE A 139 -5.62 -0.76 -10.05
C PHE A 139 -6.84 -1.05 -10.90
N LEU A 140 -7.06 -0.35 -12.01
CA LEU A 140 -8.32 -0.39 -12.77
C LEU A 140 -8.78 -1.81 -13.16
N PRO A 141 -7.92 -2.74 -13.64
CA PRO A 141 -8.34 -4.11 -13.94
C PRO A 141 -8.99 -4.85 -12.76
N PHE A 142 -8.61 -4.48 -11.54
CA PHE A 142 -9.09 -5.10 -10.30
C PHE A 142 -10.35 -4.41 -9.74
N LEU A 143 -10.62 -3.16 -10.15
CA LEU A 143 -11.72 -2.37 -9.61
C LEU A 143 -13.06 -2.60 -10.33
N GLU A 144 -13.07 -3.33 -11.44
CA GLU A 144 -14.29 -3.66 -12.19
C GLU A 144 -15.21 -4.64 -11.44
N THR A 145 -14.70 -5.34 -10.42
CA THR A 145 -15.53 -6.22 -9.60
C THR A 145 -16.55 -5.44 -8.75
N LYS A 146 -17.67 -6.11 -8.47
CA LYS A 146 -18.66 -5.67 -7.47
C LYS A 146 -18.39 -6.24 -6.07
N ASP A 147 -17.37 -7.08 -5.92
CA ASP A 147 -16.97 -7.64 -4.63
C ASP A 147 -16.24 -6.59 -3.78
N ASN A 148 -17.01 -5.94 -2.90
CA ASN A 148 -16.48 -4.95 -1.97
C ASN A 148 -15.51 -5.54 -0.94
N GLY A 149 -15.61 -6.84 -0.63
CA GLY A 149 -14.66 -7.53 0.26
C GLY A 149 -13.29 -7.62 -0.39
N PHE A 150 -13.25 -8.04 -1.66
CA PHE A 150 -12.03 -8.04 -2.45
C PHE A 150 -11.41 -6.64 -2.57
N ILE A 151 -12.22 -5.59 -2.81
CA ILE A 151 -11.71 -4.21 -2.91
C ILE A 151 -11.15 -3.72 -1.56
N ALA A 152 -11.81 -4.07 -0.45
CA ALA A 152 -11.32 -3.73 0.89
C ALA A 152 -9.97 -4.40 1.18
N ASP A 153 -9.82 -5.66 0.79
CA ASP A 153 -8.59 -6.42 0.90
C ASP A 153 -7.48 -5.80 0.03
N LEU A 154 -7.75 -5.52 -1.25
CA LEU A 154 -6.79 -4.87 -2.18
C LEU A 154 -6.09 -3.66 -1.55
N PHE A 155 -6.86 -2.78 -0.90
CA PHE A 155 -6.36 -1.50 -0.40
C PHE A 155 -5.99 -1.45 1.08
N SER A 156 -5.93 -2.58 1.78
CA SER A 156 -5.62 -2.61 3.23
C SER A 156 -6.57 -1.74 4.07
N GLY A 157 -7.85 -1.66 3.66
CA GLY A 157 -8.86 -0.76 4.21
C GLY A 157 -9.13 0.48 3.33
N ASP A 158 -10.23 1.19 3.64
CA ASP A 158 -10.73 2.34 2.87
C ASP A 158 -10.94 2.05 1.36
N GLY A 159 -11.01 0.76 0.97
CA GLY A 159 -10.99 0.35 -0.44
C GLY A 159 -12.13 0.93 -1.26
N PHE A 160 -13.31 1.08 -0.63
CA PHE A 160 -14.44 1.77 -1.23
C PHE A 160 -14.09 3.22 -1.65
N TYR A 161 -13.56 4.01 -0.72
CA TYR A 161 -13.18 5.41 -0.99
C TYR A 161 -12.11 5.49 -2.06
N LYS A 162 -11.11 4.60 -1.99
CA LYS A 162 -10.01 4.52 -2.95
C LYS A 162 -10.51 4.16 -4.34
N LYS A 163 -11.48 3.25 -4.49
CA LYS A 163 -12.11 2.95 -5.78
C LYS A 163 -12.76 4.20 -6.41
N VAL A 164 -13.57 4.92 -5.65
CA VAL A 164 -14.23 6.15 -6.13
C VAL A 164 -13.21 7.22 -6.53
N ILE A 165 -12.13 7.38 -5.75
CA ILE A 165 -11.05 8.31 -6.04
C ILE A 165 -10.32 7.90 -7.33
N ILE A 166 -9.88 6.64 -7.45
CA ILE A 166 -9.15 6.15 -8.61
C ILE A 166 -10.01 6.27 -9.88
N TRP A 167 -11.27 5.88 -9.82
CA TRP A 167 -12.21 6.02 -10.94
C TRP A 167 -12.37 7.49 -11.36
N LYS A 168 -12.47 8.43 -10.43
CA LYS A 168 -12.50 9.86 -10.76
C LYS A 168 -11.20 10.33 -11.41
N LEU A 169 -10.05 9.97 -10.84
CA LEU A 169 -8.75 10.43 -11.32
C LEU A 169 -8.40 9.84 -12.69
N CYS A 170 -8.97 8.69 -13.05
CA CYS A 170 -8.78 8.04 -14.34
C CYS A 170 -9.92 8.27 -15.34
N SER A 171 -10.84 9.20 -15.06
CA SER A 171 -12.01 9.49 -15.91
C SER A 171 -12.87 8.25 -16.23
N HIS A 172 -12.95 7.28 -15.31
CA HIS A 172 -13.66 6.02 -15.55
C HIS A 172 -15.15 6.29 -15.86
N PRO A 173 -15.73 5.70 -16.92
CA PRO A 173 -17.11 5.98 -17.33
C PRO A 173 -18.14 5.59 -16.27
N GLY A 174 -17.85 4.56 -15.47
CA GLY A 174 -18.72 4.12 -14.36
C GLY A 174 -18.66 4.97 -13.09
N TYR A 175 -17.87 6.07 -13.06
CA TYR A 175 -17.70 6.88 -11.85
C TYR A 175 -19.02 7.43 -11.31
N ASN A 176 -19.88 8.00 -12.17
CA ASN A 176 -21.13 8.61 -11.70
C ASN A 176 -22.09 7.56 -11.15
N ASP A 177 -22.26 6.43 -11.86
CA ASP A 177 -23.11 5.32 -11.42
C ASP A 177 -22.65 4.78 -10.05
N LEU A 178 -21.34 4.63 -9.85
CA LEU A 178 -20.77 4.21 -8.56
C LEU A 178 -21.08 5.23 -7.45
N VAL A 179 -21.04 6.53 -7.73
CA VAL A 179 -21.38 7.56 -6.74
C VAL A 179 -22.85 7.50 -6.36
N GLU A 180 -23.73 7.36 -7.34
CA GLU A 180 -25.17 7.27 -7.12
C GLU A 180 -25.53 6.02 -6.28
N GLU A 181 -25.04 4.84 -6.68
CA GLU A 181 -25.26 3.57 -5.96
C GLU A 181 -24.88 3.70 -4.48
N MET A 182 -23.76 4.36 -4.20
CA MET A 182 -23.24 4.45 -2.84
C MET A 182 -24.00 5.46 -1.99
N LEU A 183 -24.44 6.57 -2.58
CA LEU A 183 -25.32 7.51 -1.89
C LEU A 183 -26.66 6.85 -1.54
N GLU A 184 -27.19 5.98 -2.42
CA GLU A 184 -28.39 5.19 -2.14
C GLU A 184 -28.18 4.20 -1.00
N ILE A 185 -27.06 3.46 -0.99
CA ILE A 185 -26.71 2.54 0.11
C ILE A 185 -26.65 3.29 1.45
N PHE A 186 -25.90 4.39 1.52
CA PHE A 186 -25.82 5.19 2.75
C PHE A 186 -27.19 5.73 3.17
N ALA A 187 -28.02 6.18 2.22
CA ALA A 187 -29.36 6.67 2.51
C ALA A 187 -30.27 5.57 3.09
N GLN A 188 -30.18 4.35 2.55
CA GLN A 188 -30.92 3.21 3.07
C GLN A 188 -30.43 2.80 4.46
N GLU A 189 -29.13 2.61 4.65
CA GLU A 189 -28.57 2.17 5.93
C GLU A 189 -28.82 3.20 7.05
N LEU A 190 -28.73 4.50 6.74
CA LEU A 190 -29.04 5.56 7.72
C LEU A 190 -30.54 5.63 8.04
N LYS A 191 -31.42 5.23 7.12
CA LYS A 191 -32.85 5.12 7.38
C LYS A 191 -33.15 3.94 8.31
N GLU A 192 -32.45 2.82 8.13
CA GLU A 192 -32.60 1.62 8.95
C GLU A 192 -31.95 1.78 10.34
N SER A 193 -30.81 2.47 10.39
CA SER A 193 -30.00 2.66 11.61
C SER A 193 -29.68 4.14 11.88
N PRO A 194 -30.68 5.02 12.10
CA PRO A 194 -30.49 6.47 12.16
C PRO A 194 -29.65 6.98 13.34
N LYS A 195 -29.40 6.13 14.35
CA LYS A 195 -28.58 6.46 15.52
C LYS A 195 -27.15 5.94 15.43
N ASP A 196 -26.80 5.25 14.33
CA ASP A 196 -25.44 4.76 14.13
C ASP A 196 -24.49 5.93 13.83
N LYS A 197 -23.64 6.22 14.82
CA LYS A 197 -22.66 7.30 14.75
C LYS A 197 -21.49 6.97 13.81
N PHE A 198 -21.15 5.70 13.65
CA PHE A 198 -20.05 5.28 12.77
C PHE A 198 -20.50 5.40 11.32
N LEU A 199 -21.69 4.86 11.00
CA LEU A 199 -22.28 4.99 9.67
C LEU A 199 -22.44 6.47 9.27
N LYS A 200 -22.93 7.31 10.18
CA LYS A 200 -23.06 8.76 9.91
C LYS A 200 -21.70 9.41 9.65
N LYS A 201 -20.68 9.05 10.42
CA LYS A 201 -19.31 9.56 10.23
C LYS A 201 -18.72 9.12 8.88
N ASP A 202 -18.94 7.88 8.47
CA ASP A 202 -18.47 7.37 7.18
C ASP A 202 -19.20 8.04 6.01
N TYR A 203 -20.51 8.24 6.12
CA TYR A 203 -21.26 9.03 5.14
C TYR A 203 -20.75 10.47 5.03
N ASP A 204 -20.49 11.14 6.16
CA ASP A 204 -19.94 12.50 6.16
C ASP A 204 -18.50 12.55 5.58
N LYS A 205 -17.68 11.51 5.85
CA LYS A 205 -16.36 11.33 5.20
C LYS A 205 -16.53 11.18 3.69
N TYR A 206 -17.48 10.37 3.24
CA TYR A 206 -17.77 10.17 1.83
C TYR A 206 -18.17 11.47 1.12
N LEU A 207 -19.12 12.22 1.69
CA LEU A 207 -19.53 13.51 1.14
C LEU A 207 -18.39 14.53 1.06
N LYS A 208 -17.46 14.49 2.03
CA LYS A 208 -16.25 15.34 1.99
C LYS A 208 -15.34 14.94 0.82
N ILE A 209 -15.13 13.64 0.60
CA ILE A 209 -14.34 13.13 -0.52
C ILE A 209 -14.96 13.57 -1.84
N LEU A 210 -16.27 13.41 -2.02
CA LEU A 210 -16.96 13.83 -3.25
C LEU A 210 -16.78 15.33 -3.53
N LYS A 211 -16.95 16.19 -2.52
CA LYS A 211 -16.73 17.65 -2.66
C LYS A 211 -15.30 18.01 -3.05
N THR A 212 -14.32 17.23 -2.60
CA THR A 212 -12.92 17.38 -3.03
C THR A 212 -12.80 16.96 -4.49
N LEU A 213 -13.31 15.77 -4.84
CA LEU A 213 -13.27 15.20 -6.19
C LEU A 213 -13.97 16.06 -7.25
N GLU A 214 -15.05 16.76 -6.90
CA GLU A 214 -15.72 17.73 -7.79
C GLU A 214 -14.79 18.85 -8.26
N LYS A 215 -13.81 19.23 -7.44
CA LYS A 215 -12.85 20.29 -7.72
C LYS A 215 -11.53 19.76 -8.29
N THR A 216 -11.32 18.45 -8.21
CA THR A 216 -10.12 17.78 -8.69
C THR A 216 -10.28 17.42 -10.16
N LYS A 217 -9.35 17.90 -10.99
CA LYS A 217 -9.26 17.47 -12.39
C LYS A 217 -8.79 16.02 -12.45
N PRO A 218 -9.31 15.20 -13.38
CA PRO A 218 -8.72 13.90 -13.65
C PRO A 218 -7.23 14.03 -14.00
N LEU A 219 -6.46 13.03 -13.60
CA LEU A 219 -5.05 12.91 -13.97
C LEU A 219 -4.88 12.26 -15.34
N TYR A 220 -5.85 11.42 -15.72
CA TYR A 220 -5.83 10.68 -16.97
C TYR A 220 -7.16 10.83 -17.70
N GLU A 221 -7.07 10.90 -19.02
CA GLU A 221 -8.19 10.64 -19.91
C GLU A 221 -8.49 9.13 -19.92
N TRP A 222 -9.77 8.80 -20.09
CA TRP A 222 -10.21 7.41 -20.13
C TRP A 222 -9.63 6.65 -21.33
N ASP A 223 -9.11 5.45 -21.09
CA ASP A 223 -8.75 4.47 -22.11
C ASP A 223 -9.09 3.07 -21.58
N GLU A 224 -9.93 2.34 -22.32
CA GLU A 224 -10.34 0.97 -21.97
C GLU A 224 -9.15 0.01 -21.85
N LYS A 225 -8.02 0.31 -22.51
CA LYS A 225 -6.78 -0.48 -22.38
C LYS A 225 -6.24 -0.53 -20.95
N TYR A 226 -6.60 0.42 -20.08
CA TYR A 226 -6.20 0.36 -18.68
C TYR A 226 -6.84 -0.81 -17.93
N LEU A 227 -7.90 -1.42 -18.47
CA LEU A 227 -8.51 -2.63 -17.91
C LEU A 227 -7.72 -3.91 -18.22
N ILE A 228 -6.72 -3.83 -19.10
CA ILE A 228 -5.87 -4.97 -19.43
C ILE A 228 -4.85 -5.14 -18.31
N GLN A 229 -5.01 -6.20 -17.51
CA GLN A 229 -4.06 -6.57 -16.48
C GLN A 229 -2.70 -6.87 -17.11
N LYS A 230 -1.66 -6.12 -16.71
CA LYS A 230 -0.28 -6.40 -17.11
C LYS A 230 0.25 -7.66 -16.40
N PRO A 231 1.22 -8.38 -16.98
CA PRO A 231 1.79 -9.56 -16.32
C PRO A 231 2.58 -9.17 -15.07
N TYR A 232 2.44 -9.96 -14.00
CA TYR A 232 3.32 -9.89 -12.85
C TYR A 232 4.58 -10.71 -13.11
N ILE A 233 5.72 -10.05 -13.27
CA ILE A 233 7.00 -10.68 -13.59
C ILE A 233 7.86 -10.71 -12.33
N LYS A 234 8.16 -11.91 -11.83
CA LYS A 234 9.24 -12.08 -10.84
C LYS A 234 10.57 -12.09 -11.59
N GLU A 235 11.56 -11.40 -11.03
CA GLU A 235 12.94 -11.56 -11.49
C GLU A 235 13.45 -12.88 -10.91
N ASP A 236 13.63 -13.89 -11.77
CA ASP A 236 14.39 -15.06 -11.40
C ASP A 236 15.84 -14.60 -11.17
N LEU A 237 16.38 -14.79 -9.96
CA LEU A 237 17.78 -14.53 -9.70
C LEU A 237 18.63 -15.45 -10.58
N ALA A 238 19.39 -14.85 -11.50
CA ALA A 238 20.41 -15.53 -12.30
C ALA A 238 21.62 -15.95 -11.46
#